data_AF-A0A7C9RQG1-F1
#
_entry.id   AF-A0A7C9RQG1-F1
#
_cell.length_a   1.000
_cell.length_b   1.000
_cell.length_c   1.000
_cell.angle_alpha   90.00
_cell.angle_beta   90.00
_cell.angle_gamma   90.00
#
_symmetry.space_group_name_H-M   'P 1'
#
loop_
_entity.id
_entity.type
_entity.pdbx_description
1 polymer ?
#
loop_
_entity_poly.entity_id
_entity_poly.type
_entity_poly.pdbx_seq_one_letter_code
_entity_poly.pdbx_strand_id
1 'polypeptide(L)'
;MATKVSGCLVQILLFLLGAVLGTGLTAVAGVVMFVPDRTTVISVDPTATAPGVYVKKVERLVGGTYYEIWLGPSPDRGHVVTVPNGWEHDPDRETTSDGMRLRFDNGGEIFVPKASYS
;
A
#
# COMPACT_ATOMS: atom_id res chain seq x y z
N MET A 1 22.72 -41.21 36.49
CA MET A 1 21.74 -40.10 36.52
C MET A 1 21.94 -39.04 35.45
N ALA A 2 23.10 -38.94 34.78
CA ALA A 2 23.38 -37.88 33.78
C ALA A 2 22.56 -37.98 32.47
N THR A 3 22.24 -39.17 31.99
CA THR A 3 21.51 -39.38 30.72
C THR A 3 20.05 -38.90 30.76
N LYS A 4 19.36 -39.01 31.91
CA LYS A 4 18.00 -38.47 32.10
C LYS A 4 17.96 -36.95 32.06
N VAL A 5 19.01 -36.28 32.57
CA VAL A 5 19.12 -34.82 32.58
C VAL A 5 19.41 -34.28 31.18
N SER A 6 20.30 -34.93 30.41
CA SER A 6 20.51 -34.58 28.99
C SER A 6 19.25 -34.72 28.14
N GLY A 7 18.46 -35.79 28.33
CA GLY A 7 17.21 -35.97 27.59
C GLY A 7 16.16 -34.88 27.91
N CYS A 8 16.05 -34.51 29.20
CA CYS A 8 15.16 -33.43 29.63
C CYS A 8 15.59 -32.06 29.07
N LEU A 9 16.89 -31.74 29.13
CA LEU A 9 17.43 -30.48 28.61
C LEU A 9 17.23 -30.36 27.10
N VAL A 10 17.49 -31.43 26.35
CA VAL A 10 17.30 -31.47 24.88
C VAL A 10 15.84 -31.25 24.52
N GLN A 11 14.90 -31.86 25.25
CA GLN A 11 13.47 -31.71 24.99
C GLN A 11 12.99 -30.28 25.26
N ILE A 12 13.47 -29.63 26.32
CA ILE A 12 13.18 -28.22 26.62
C ILE A 12 13.74 -27.31 25.53
N LEU A 13 14.99 -27.54 25.10
CA LEU A 13 15.62 -26.78 24.02
C LEU A 13 14.86 -26.89 22.70
N LEU A 14 14.42 -28.10 22.34
CA LEU A 14 13.59 -28.33 21.16
C LEU A 14 12.25 -27.61 21.26
N PHE A 15 11.62 -27.62 22.44
CA PHE A 15 10.36 -26.91 22.65
C PHE A 15 10.55 -25.38 22.51
N LEU A 16 11.59 -24.82 23.13
CA LEU A 16 11.91 -23.39 23.02
C LEU A 16 12.22 -23.00 21.58
N LEU A 17 13.00 -23.82 20.87
CA LEU A 17 13.30 -23.59 19.45
C LEU A 17 12.02 -23.61 18.61
N GLY A 18 11.17 -24.61 18.83
CA GLY A 18 9.86 -24.71 18.16
C GLY A 18 8.96 -23.51 18.45
N ALA A 19 8.92 -23.04 19.69
CA ALA A 19 8.15 -21.86 20.07
C ALA A 19 8.67 -20.59 19.40
N VAL A 20 10.00 -20.38 19.36
CA VAL A 20 10.61 -19.23 18.69
C VAL A 20 10.38 -19.27 17.19
N LEU A 21 10.60 -20.42 16.55
CA LEU A 21 10.37 -20.59 15.11
C LEU A 21 8.89 -20.42 14.75
N GLY A 22 7.98 -21.01 15.51
CA GLY A 22 6.54 -20.89 15.28
C GLY A 22 6.04 -19.45 15.45
N THR A 23 6.54 -18.74 16.47
CA THR A 23 6.23 -17.32 16.69
C THR A 23 6.77 -16.47 15.54
N GLY A 24 8.01 -16.71 15.14
CA GLY A 24 8.64 -16.02 14.00
C GLY A 24 7.86 -16.22 12.71
N LEU A 25 7.47 -17.45 12.40
CA LEU A 25 6.68 -17.76 11.20
C LEU A 25 5.31 -17.08 11.24
N THR A 26 4.65 -17.08 12.40
CA THR A 26 3.34 -16.41 12.58
C THR A 26 3.47 -14.90 12.39
N ALA A 27 4.52 -14.28 12.91
CA ALA A 27 4.77 -12.85 12.69
C ALA A 27 5.01 -12.53 11.21
N VAL A 28 5.84 -13.31 10.51
CA VAL A 28 6.11 -13.14 9.07
C VAL A 28 4.83 -13.33 8.25
N ALA A 29 4.07 -14.39 8.53
CA ALA A 29 2.78 -14.64 7.88
C ALA A 29 1.80 -13.48 8.10
N GLY A 30 1.74 -12.95 9.33
CA GLY A 30 0.96 -11.76 9.66
C GLY A 30 1.37 -10.56 8.80
N VAL A 31 2.66 -10.24 8.74
CA VAL A 31 3.16 -9.11 7.92
C VAL A 31 2.79 -9.31 6.45
N VAL A 32 3.10 -10.47 5.86
CA VAL A 32 2.85 -10.74 4.43
C VAL A 32 1.37 -10.63 4.08
N MET A 33 0.45 -11.03 4.97
CA MET A 33 -0.99 -10.88 4.74
C MET A 33 -1.45 -9.42 4.60
N PHE A 34 -0.69 -8.46 5.16
CA PHE A 34 -1.05 -7.05 5.17
C PHE A 34 -0.13 -6.16 4.34
N VAL A 35 0.94 -6.69 3.74
CA VAL A 35 1.78 -5.93 2.80
C VAL A 35 1.01 -5.75 1.50
N PRO A 36 0.66 -4.51 1.10
CA PRO A 36 -0.02 -4.26 -0.16
C PRO A 36 0.95 -4.39 -1.33
N ASP A 37 0.55 -5.14 -2.35
CA ASP A 37 1.16 -5.08 -3.67
C ASP A 37 0.63 -3.84 -4.41
N ARG A 38 1.51 -3.10 -5.07
CA ARG A 38 1.15 -1.88 -5.81
C ARG A 38 1.68 -1.96 -7.23
N THR A 39 0.76 -1.92 -8.18
CA THR A 39 1.08 -1.88 -9.60
C THR A 39 0.57 -0.58 -10.21
N THR A 40 1.45 0.20 -10.84
CA THR A 40 1.06 1.40 -11.58
C THR A 40 0.35 1.00 -12.87
N VAL A 41 -0.91 1.43 -13.03
CA VAL A 41 -1.75 1.11 -14.20
C VAL A 41 -1.91 2.29 -15.15
N ILE A 42 -1.78 3.52 -14.64
CA ILE A 42 -1.79 4.75 -15.45
C ILE A 42 -0.64 5.63 -14.99
N SER A 43 0.06 6.22 -15.95
CA SER A 43 1.19 7.12 -15.71
C SER A 43 1.07 8.35 -16.60
N VAL A 44 0.97 9.51 -15.98
CA VAL A 44 1.00 10.82 -16.63
C VAL A 44 2.17 11.59 -16.05
N ASP A 45 3.13 11.97 -16.91
CA ASP A 45 4.31 12.69 -16.48
C ASP A 45 3.99 14.13 -16.04
N PRO A 46 4.75 14.68 -15.09
CA PRO A 46 4.61 16.07 -14.67
C PRO A 46 4.90 17.02 -15.83
N THR A 47 4.24 18.18 -15.80
CA THR A 47 4.51 19.29 -16.71
C THR A 47 4.95 20.52 -15.92
N ALA A 48 5.30 21.60 -16.61
CA ALA A 48 5.67 22.86 -15.95
C ALA A 48 4.56 23.45 -15.07
N THR A 49 3.29 23.08 -15.32
CA THR A 49 2.12 23.67 -14.67
C THR A 49 1.26 22.65 -13.90
N ALA A 50 1.50 21.35 -14.06
CA ALA A 50 0.73 20.28 -13.42
C ALA A 50 1.64 19.18 -12.83
N PRO A 51 1.26 18.56 -11.70
CA PRO A 51 1.99 17.42 -11.15
C PRO A 51 1.87 16.20 -12.07
N GLY A 52 2.76 15.23 -11.89
CA GLY A 52 2.57 13.90 -12.46
C GLY A 52 1.40 13.21 -11.75
N VAL A 53 0.68 12.37 -12.49
CA VAL A 53 -0.47 11.63 -11.99
C VAL A 53 -0.26 10.15 -12.25
N TYR A 54 -0.19 9.36 -11.18
CA TYR A 54 0.08 7.94 -11.25
C TYR A 54 -1.03 7.17 -10.55
N VAL A 55 -1.82 6.42 -11.31
CA VAL A 55 -2.86 5.56 -10.74
C VAL A 55 -2.25 4.20 -10.46
N LYS A 56 -2.33 3.78 -9.20
CA LYS A 56 -1.84 2.48 -8.74
C LYS A 56 -3.01 1.60 -8.34
N LYS A 57 -3.05 0.40 -8.90
CA LYS A 57 -3.87 -0.70 -8.39
C LYS A 57 -3.17 -1.26 -7.17
N VAL A 58 -3.88 -1.32 -6.05
CA VAL A 58 -3.37 -1.86 -4.80
C VAL A 58 -4.12 -3.14 -4.48
N GLU A 59 -3.37 -4.23 -4.35
CA GLU A 59 -3.91 -5.55 -4.06
C GLU A 59 -3.42 -6.00 -2.69
N ARG A 60 -4.36 -6.43 -1.84
CA ARG A 60 -4.06 -6.99 -0.52
C ARG A 60 -4.68 -8.37 -0.41
N LEU A 61 -3.93 -9.30 0.19
CA LEU A 61 -4.45 -10.63 0.54
C LEU A 61 -5.69 -10.52 1.44
N VAL A 62 -5.68 -9.57 2.39
CA VAL A 62 -6.83 -9.22 3.23
C VAL A 62 -7.22 -7.77 2.98
N GLY A 63 -8.47 -7.53 2.57
CA GLY A 63 -9.00 -6.19 2.30
C GLY A 63 -9.28 -5.88 0.82
N GLY A 64 -8.97 -6.81 -0.08
CA GLY A 64 -9.35 -6.73 -1.50
C GLY A 64 -8.47 -5.79 -2.33
N THR A 65 -9.02 -5.35 -3.45
CA THR A 65 -8.37 -4.46 -4.42
C THR A 65 -8.97 -3.06 -4.32
N TYR A 66 -8.12 -2.04 -4.31
CA TYR A 66 -8.52 -0.64 -4.39
C TYR A 66 -7.51 0.16 -5.22
N TYR A 67 -7.82 1.43 -5.52
CA TYR A 67 -6.97 2.27 -6.34
C TYR A 67 -6.48 3.49 -5.56
N GLU A 68 -5.23 3.87 -5.81
CA GLU A 68 -4.60 5.08 -5.28
C GLU A 68 -4.17 5.97 -6.44
N ILE A 69 -4.47 7.27 -6.34
CA ILE A 69 -3.99 8.29 -7.27
C ILE A 69 -2.88 9.06 -6.60
N TRP A 70 -1.68 8.97 -7.16
CA TRP A 70 -0.48 9.63 -6.66
C TRP A 70 -0.23 10.88 -7.47
N LEU A 71 -0.17 12.03 -6.80
CA LEU A 71 0.06 13.35 -7.39
C LEU A 71 1.42 13.85 -6.94
N GLY A 72 2.38 13.99 -7.86
CA GLY A 72 3.73 14.42 -7.50
C GLY A 72 4.76 14.36 -8.63
N PRO A 73 6.04 14.58 -8.32
CA PRO A 73 7.11 14.62 -9.32
C PRO A 73 7.49 13.25 -9.89
N SER A 74 7.14 12.14 -9.23
CA SER A 74 7.47 10.79 -9.69
C SER A 74 6.46 9.75 -9.19
N PRO A 75 6.44 8.53 -9.76
CA PRO A 75 5.52 7.48 -9.34
C PRO A 75 5.63 7.12 -7.85
N ASP A 76 6.81 7.24 -7.27
CA ASP A 76 7.09 6.82 -5.88
C ASP A 76 7.06 7.98 -4.89
N ARG A 77 6.78 9.20 -5.36
CA ARG A 77 6.79 10.40 -4.53
C ARG A 77 5.63 11.31 -4.90
N GLY A 78 4.65 11.42 -4.01
CA GLY A 78 3.51 12.31 -4.20
C GLY A 78 2.49 12.25 -3.07
N HIS A 79 1.51 13.14 -3.18
CA HIS A 79 0.28 13.08 -2.39
C HIS A 79 -0.57 11.91 -2.85
N VAL A 80 -1.09 11.13 -1.90
CA VAL A 80 -1.88 9.93 -2.21
C VAL A 80 -3.35 10.21 -1.93
N VAL A 81 -4.17 10.06 -2.96
CA VAL A 81 -5.63 10.08 -2.87
C VAL A 81 -6.13 8.65 -3.04
N THR A 82 -6.85 8.12 -2.04
CA THR A 82 -7.51 6.83 -2.18
C THR A 82 -8.81 6.98 -2.96
N VAL A 83 -8.99 6.21 -4.01
CA VAL A 83 -10.24 6.17 -4.78
C VAL A 83 -11.31 5.47 -3.96
N PRO A 84 -12.48 6.09 -3.70
CA PRO A 84 -13.56 5.43 -2.98
C PRO A 84 -14.03 4.16 -3.67
N ASN A 85 -14.46 3.16 -2.89
CA ASN A 85 -14.95 1.90 -3.44
C ASN A 85 -16.16 2.13 -4.34
N GLY A 86 -16.17 1.47 -5.49
CA GLY A 86 -17.24 1.59 -6.50
C GLY A 86 -17.12 2.82 -7.41
N TRP A 87 -16.05 3.60 -7.30
CA TRP A 87 -15.73 4.67 -8.24
C TRP A 87 -14.77 4.12 -9.30
N GLU A 88 -14.82 4.71 -10.50
CA GLU A 88 -13.83 4.43 -11.53
C GLU A 88 -12.43 4.89 -11.09
N HIS A 89 -11.40 4.27 -11.65
CA HIS A 89 -10.01 4.48 -11.23
C HIS A 89 -9.26 5.47 -12.11
N ASP A 90 -9.84 5.87 -13.24
CA ASP A 90 -9.30 6.85 -14.17
C ASP A 90 -10.18 8.10 -14.21
N PRO A 91 -10.00 9.06 -13.28
CA PRO A 91 -10.77 10.29 -13.33
C PRO A 91 -10.25 11.24 -14.42
N ASP A 92 -11.16 12.07 -14.92
CA ASP A 92 -10.82 13.28 -15.64
C ASP A 92 -10.05 14.24 -14.73
N ARG A 93 -8.98 14.81 -15.27
CA ARG A 93 -8.02 15.63 -14.52
C ARG A 93 -8.07 17.07 -15.01
N GLU A 94 -8.46 17.98 -14.14
CA GLU A 94 -8.45 19.42 -14.43
C GLU A 94 -7.48 20.13 -13.50
N THR A 95 -6.40 20.68 -14.06
CA THR A 95 -5.44 21.50 -13.32
C THR A 95 -5.91 22.94 -13.24
N THR A 96 -5.95 23.49 -12.03
CA THR A 96 -6.35 24.88 -11.75
C THR A 96 -5.21 25.62 -11.03
N SER A 97 -5.35 26.93 -10.81
CA SER A 97 -4.39 27.72 -10.02
C SER A 97 -4.24 27.21 -8.58
N ASP A 98 -5.34 26.68 -8.02
CA ASP A 98 -5.46 26.38 -6.60
C ASP A 98 -5.18 24.91 -6.30
N GLY A 99 -5.18 24.04 -7.33
CA GLY A 99 -5.05 22.60 -7.16
C GLY A 99 -5.47 21.81 -8.39
N MET A 100 -5.68 20.51 -8.18
CA MET A 100 -6.15 19.58 -9.20
C MET A 100 -7.53 19.05 -8.82
N ARG A 101 -8.47 19.08 -9.77
CA ARG A 101 -9.77 18.43 -9.65
C ARG A 101 -9.72 17.08 -10.36
N LEU A 102 -10.16 16.05 -9.64
CA LEU A 102 -10.32 14.70 -10.12
C LEU A 102 -11.83 14.44 -10.24
N ARG A 103 -12.35 14.35 -11.45
CA ARG A 103 -13.76 14.09 -11.73
C ARG A 103 -13.94 12.65 -12.17
N PHE A 104 -14.85 11.96 -11.53
CA PHE A 104 -15.12 10.55 -11.77
C PHE A 104 -16.45 10.41 -12.51
N ASP A 105 -16.55 9.40 -13.38
CA ASP A 105 -17.72 9.19 -14.25
C ASP A 105 -19.04 8.98 -13.48
N ASN A 106 -18.96 8.56 -12.23
CA ASN A 106 -20.11 8.44 -11.34
C ASN A 106 -20.63 9.79 -10.80
N GLY A 107 -20.04 10.91 -11.24
CA GLY A 107 -20.36 12.27 -10.79
C GLY A 107 -19.63 12.70 -9.52
N GLY A 108 -18.76 11.86 -8.96
CA GLY A 108 -17.91 12.22 -7.82
C GLY A 108 -16.81 13.20 -8.23
N GLU A 109 -16.47 14.14 -7.35
CA GLU A 109 -15.33 15.05 -7.54
C GLU A 109 -14.47 15.08 -6.27
N ILE A 110 -13.15 14.98 -6.45
CA ILE A 110 -12.16 15.19 -5.40
C ILE A 110 -11.30 16.37 -5.81
N PHE A 111 -11.25 17.40 -4.96
CA PHE A 111 -10.32 18.51 -5.13
C PHE A 111 -9.08 18.30 -4.26
N VAL A 112 -7.90 18.36 -4.88
CA VAL A 112 -6.61 18.26 -4.20
C VAL A 112 -5.92 19.62 -4.27
N PRO A 113 -5.71 20.30 -3.13
CA PRO A 113 -5.01 21.58 -3.10
C PRO A 113 -3.58 21.47 -3.60
N LYS A 114 -3.08 22.51 -4.28
CA LYS A 114 -1.71 22.53 -4.83
C LYS A 114 -0.64 22.28 -3.76
N ALA A 115 -0.84 22.83 -2.57
CA ALA A 115 0.05 22.68 -1.42
C ALA A 115 0.21 21.21 -0.96
N SER A 116 -0.68 20.30 -1.36
CA SER A 116 -0.60 18.89 -0.98
C SER A 116 0.46 18.12 -1.77
N TYR A 117 0.79 18.56 -2.99
CA TYR A 117 1.68 17.85 -3.93
C TYR A 117 2.83 18.69 -4.51
N SER A 118 2.93 19.97 -4.13
CA SER A 118 4.01 20.89 -4.54
C SER A 118 5.19 20.87 -3.58
#